data_AF-A0A0S8EZ16-F1
#
_entry.id   AF-A0A0S8EZ16-F1
#
_cell.length_a   1.000
_cell.length_b   1.000
_cell.length_c   1.000
_cell.angle_alpha   90.00
_cell.angle_beta   90.00
_cell.angle_gamma   90.00
#
_symmetry.space_group_name_H-M   'P 1'
#
loop_
_entity.id
_entity.type
_entity.pdbx_description
1 polymer ?
#
loop_
_entity_poly.entity_id
_entity_poly.type
_entity_poly.pdbx_seq_one_letter_code
_entity_poly.pdbx_strand_id
1 'polypeptide(L)' 'MSTKIPALPIFGWLRSYQRADIRDDVVAGLTTAVMLVPQAMGYALLAGLPPIHGLYASVAPI' A
#
# COMPACT_ATOMS: atom_id res chain seq x y z
N MET A 1 19.68 25.38 -19.51
CA MET A 1 19.61 24.33 -18.47
C MET A 1 18.15 23.88 -18.40
N SER A 2 17.76 22.90 -19.22
CA SER A 2 16.36 22.48 -19.37
C SER A 2 16.06 21.36 -18.38
N THR A 3 15.48 21.70 -17.24
CA THR A 3 15.06 20.76 -16.20
C THR A 3 13.86 19.99 -16.74
N LYS A 4 14.07 18.79 -17.30
CA LYS A 4 13.00 17.87 -17.64
C LYS A 4 12.34 17.45 -16.32
N ILE A 5 11.09 17.87 -16.11
CA ILE A 5 10.26 17.37 -15.01
C ILE A 5 10.20 15.84 -15.14
N PRO A 6 10.56 15.06 -14.11
CA PRO A 6 10.44 13.61 -14.19
C PRO A 6 8.98 13.25 -14.39
N ALA A 7 8.69 12.48 -15.44
CA ALA A 7 7.35 11.96 -15.68
C ALA A 7 6.91 11.14 -14.45
N LEU A 8 5.64 11.28 -14.05
CA LEU A 8 5.10 10.46 -12.95
C LEU A 8 5.25 8.98 -13.32
N PRO A 9 5.85 8.13 -12.46
CA PRO A 9 6.12 6.73 -12.77
C PRO A 9 4.85 5.92 -13.06
N ILE A 10 3.69 6.41 -12.61
CA ILE A 10 2.37 5.83 -12.90
C ILE A 10 2.10 5.63 -14.39
N PHE A 11 2.57 6.54 -15.25
CA PHE A 11 2.33 6.43 -16.68
C PHE A 11 3.12 5.30 -17.35
N GLY A 12 4.20 4.83 -16.72
CA GLY A 12 4.99 3.71 -17.21
C GLY A 12 4.23 2.39 -17.04
N TRP A 13 3.94 2.02 -15.79
CA TRP A 13 3.33 0.74 -15.49
C TRP A 13 1.86 0.65 -15.91
N LEU A 14 1.11 1.76 -15.86
CA LEU A 14 -0.30 1.76 -16.23
C LEU A 14 -0.50 1.48 -17.73
N ARG A 15 0.43 1.91 -18.60
CA ARG A 15 0.39 1.62 -20.05
C ARG A 15 0.70 0.17 -20.37
N SER A 16 1.50 -0.51 -19.55
CA SER A 16 1.86 -1.92 -19.72
C SER A 16 0.94 -2.88 -18.96
N TYR A 17 0.02 -2.36 -18.15
CA TYR A 17 -0.86 -3.17 -17.30
C TYR A 17 -1.83 -4.01 -18.13
N GLN A 18 -1.88 -5.31 -17.87
CA GLN A 18 -2.75 -6.24 -18.59
C GLN A 18 -3.97 -6.61 -17.74
N ARG A 19 -5.11 -6.86 -18.40
CA ARG A 19 -6.32 -7.31 -17.70
C ARG A 19 -6.13 -8.66 -16.98
N ALA A 20 -5.16 -9.46 -17.44
CA ALA A 20 -4.79 -10.71 -16.79
C ALA A 20 -4.22 -10.49 -15.37
N ASP A 21 -3.55 -9.36 -15.15
CA ASP A 21 -2.89 -9.03 -13.88
C ASP A 21 -3.90 -8.74 -12.75
N ILE A 22 -5.13 -8.31 -13.09
CA ILE A 22 -6.17 -7.92 -12.13
C ILE A 22 -6.49 -9.05 -11.14
N ARG A 23 -6.56 -10.28 -11.62
CA ARG A 23 -6.89 -11.43 -10.75
C ARG A 23 -5.83 -11.60 -9.68
N ASP A 24 -4.57 -11.57 -10.09
CA ASP A 24 -3.45 -11.83 -9.20
C ASP A 24 -3.24 -10.65 -8.24
N ASP A 25 -3.44 -9.41 -8.71
CA ASP A 25 -3.45 -8.21 -7.86
C ASP A 25 -4.56 -8.23 -6.80
N VAL A 26 -5.76 -8.73 -7.14
CA VAL A 26 -6.85 -8.86 -6.17
C VAL A 26 -6.50 -9.88 -5.08
N VAL A 27 -5.93 -11.03 -5.44
CA VAL A 27 -5.51 -12.04 -4.47
C VAL A 27 -4.37 -11.51 -3.60
N ALA A 28 -3.37 -10.86 -4.21
CA ALA A 28 -2.26 -10.25 -3.49
C ALA A 28 -2.72 -9.14 -2.54
N GLY A 29 -3.62 -8.27 -3.00
CA GLY A 29 -4.20 -7.19 -2.22
C GLY A 29 -5.00 -7.71 -1.02
N LEU A 30 -5.86 -8.70 -1.21
CA LEU A 30 -6.63 -9.31 -0.12
C LEU A 30 -5.73 -9.99 0.90
N THR A 31 -4.74 -10.74 0.43
CA THR A 31 -3.77 -11.42 1.29
C THR A 31 -3.00 -10.41 2.14
N THR A 32 -2.52 -9.34 1.50
CA THR A 32 -1.79 -8.25 2.18
C THR A 32 -2.69 -7.55 3.20
N ALA A 33 -3.94 -7.26 2.86
CA ALA A 33 -4.90 -6.61 3.76
C ALA A 33 -5.13 -7.45 5.03
N VAL A 34 -5.29 -8.77 4.90
CA VAL A 34 -5.43 -9.68 6.05
C VAL A 34 -4.17 -9.68 6.91
N MET A 35 -2.98 -9.73 6.29
CA MET A 35 -1.70 -9.72 7.02
C MET A 35 -1.46 -8.39 7.75
N LEU A 36 -1.90 -7.26 7.19
CA LEU A 36 -1.72 -5.94 7.78
C LEU A 36 -2.44 -5.77 9.12
N VAL A 37 -3.59 -6.42 9.33
CA VAL A 37 -4.39 -6.27 10.56
C VAL A 37 -3.57 -6.61 11.81
N PRO A 38 -3.07 -7.85 12.00
CA PRO A 38 -2.28 -8.18 13.19
C PRO A 38 -0.92 -7.45 13.21
N GLN A 39 -0.29 -7.26 12.05
CA GLN A 39 1.01 -6.59 11.96
C GLN A 39 0.94 -5.14 12.46
N ALA A 40 -0.05 -4.38 11.99
CA ALA A 40 -0.20 -2.98 12.35
C ALA A 40 -0.65 -2.80 13.81
N MET A 41 -1.53 -3.68 14.31
CA MET A 41 -1.88 -3.73 15.72
C MET A 41 -0.65 -3.99 16.60
N GLY A 42 0.25 -4.88 16.17
CA GLY A 42 1.52 -5.14 16.84
C GLY A 42 2.41 -3.91 16.89
N TYR A 43 2.57 -3.17 15.79
CA TYR A 43 3.34 -1.93 15.78
C TYR A 43 2.75 -0.83 16.66
N ALA A 44 1.43 -0.68 16.70
CA ALA A 44 0.78 0.25 17.61
C ALA A 44 1.07 -0.08 19.08
N LEU A 45 1.03 -1.37 19.44
CA LEU A 45 1.39 -1.83 20.78
C LEU A 45 2.86 -1.53 21.13
N LEU A 46 3.79 -1.75 20.19
CA LEU A 46 5.20 -1.40 20.38
C LEU A 46 5.42 0.11 20.56
N ALA A 47 4.59 0.93 19.93
CA ALA A 47 4.59 2.38 20.09
C ALA A 47 3.86 2.86 21.37
N GLY A 48 3.34 1.96 22.19
CA GLY A 48 2.58 2.30 23.41
C GLY A 48 1.17 2.84 23.16
N LEU A 49 0.63 2.64 21.95
CA LEU A 49 -0.69 3.09 21.54
C LEU A 49 -1.73 1.95 21.63
N PRO A 50 -3.03 2.27 21.75
CA PRO A 50 -4.08 1.29 21.57
C PRO A 50 -4.02 0.65 20.16
N PRO A 51 -4.19 -0.68 20.01
CA PRO A 51 -4.03 -1.41 18.75
C PRO A 51 -4.77 -0.82 17.54
N ILE A 52 -5.95 -0.24 17.77
CA ILE A 52 -6.80 0.37 16.74
C ILE A 52 -6.08 1.50 15.96
N HIS A 53 -5.12 2.18 16.58
CA HIS A 53 -4.34 3.23 15.93
C HIS A 53 -3.46 2.68 14.80
N GLY A 54 -3.00 1.43 14.92
CA GLY A 54 -2.25 0.75 13.86
C GLY A 54 -3.09 0.54 12.60
N LEU A 55 -4.39 0.25 12.77
CA LEU A 55 -5.31 0.09 11.64
C LEU A 55 -5.55 1.41 10.92
N TYR A 56 -5.67 2.53 11.64
CA TYR A 56 -5.81 3.85 11.01
C TYR A 56 -4.57 4.24 10.20
N ALA A 57 -3.37 4.05 10.78
CA ALA A 57 -2.10 4.33 10.12
C ALA A 57 -1.85 3.43 8.88
N SER A 58 -2.48 2.26 8.81
CA SER A 58 -2.36 1.34 7.67
C SER A 58 -3.18 1.75 6.45
N VAL A 59 -4.19 2.61 6.62
CA VAL A 59 -5.09 3.05 5.54
C VAL A 59 -4.70 4.43 5.02
N ALA A 60 -4.40 5.36 5.91
CA ALA A 60 -3.94 6.69 5.55
C ALA A 60 -2.53 6.89 6.10
N PRO A 61 -1.55 7.28 5.25
CA PRO A 61 -0.27 7.74 5.76
C PRO A 61 -0.53 9.06 6.53
N ILE A 62 -0.48 8.96 7.85
CA ILE A 62 -0.53 10.09 8.79
C ILE A 62 0.87 10.50 9.22
#